data_AF-A0AAV2HQ34-F1
#
_entry.id   AF-A0AAV2HQ34-F1
#
_cell.length_a   1.000
_cell.length_b   1.000
_cell.length_c   1.000
_cell.angle_alpha   90.00
_cell.angle_beta   90.00
_cell.angle_gamma   90.00
#
_symmetry.space_group_name_H-M   'P 1'
#
loop_
_entity.id
_entity.type
_entity.pdbx_description
1 polymer ?
#
loop_
_entity_poly.entity_id
_entity_poly.type
_entity_poly.pdbx_seq_one_letter_code
_entity_poly.pdbx_strand_id
1 'polypeptide(L)'
;MALFSNMIALSQMSQKILPYSTLRVALRGLSTSACVCKNKRTGVPKATQFKTRPLTYEEAQAPHYMYQRKGWLSWNTTNLYEEKRIAETTFEDLIIRKFIFGTWHGALTSEVIIKRRHNLIVLSYLVTMEKTLLRQIYFLKGYTEELLSTWLKCPVKVELQAIGSKAEVIFKKI
;
A
#
# COMPACT_ATOMS: atom_id res chain seq x y z
N MET A 1 20.43 -61.78 7.63
CA MET A 1 20.21 -60.88 8.78
C MET A 1 19.78 -59.52 8.26
N ALA A 2 18.56 -59.14 8.62
CA ALA A 2 18.02 -57.79 8.84
C ALA A 2 18.44 -56.60 7.94
N LEU A 3 17.41 -56.08 7.24
CA LEU A 3 16.98 -54.67 7.21
C LEU A 3 17.77 -53.65 6.35
N PHE A 4 17.43 -53.60 5.06
CA PHE A 4 17.31 -52.32 4.34
C PHE A 4 15.84 -51.92 4.32
N SER A 5 15.55 -50.78 4.95
CA SER A 5 14.20 -50.23 5.08
C SER A 5 13.94 -49.13 4.04
N ASN A 6 12.78 -49.27 3.39
CA ASN A 6 11.87 -48.20 2.95
C ASN A 6 12.33 -47.21 1.86
N MET A 7 12.10 -47.59 0.60
CA MET A 7 11.58 -46.64 -0.40
C MET A 7 10.12 -47.00 -0.72
N ILE A 8 9.24 -46.05 -0.39
CA ILE A 8 7.80 -46.09 -0.63
C ILE A 8 7.56 -45.92 -2.14
N ALA A 9 7.13 -47.00 -2.79
CA ALA A 9 6.67 -46.98 -4.17
C ALA A 9 5.16 -46.72 -4.24
N LEU A 10 4.84 -45.56 -4.80
CA LEU A 10 3.64 -45.13 -5.49
C LEU A 10 2.61 -46.22 -5.88
N SER A 11 1.41 -46.02 -5.33
CA SER A 11 0.11 -45.99 -6.04
C SER A 11 -0.23 -47.13 -7.01
N GLN A 12 -0.88 -48.18 -6.51
CA GLN A 12 -1.88 -48.93 -7.27
C GLN A 12 -2.98 -49.45 -6.34
N MET A 13 -4.12 -48.75 -6.26
CA MET A 13 -5.35 -49.29 -5.67
C MET A 13 -6.55 -48.97 -6.58
N SER A 14 -6.73 -49.87 -7.54
CA SER A 14 -8.00 -50.49 -7.98
C SER A 14 -9.29 -49.71 -7.73
N GLN A 15 -9.87 -49.17 -8.81
CA GLN A 15 -11.27 -48.76 -8.86
C GLN A 15 -12.16 -50.01 -8.94
N LYS A 16 -12.90 -50.31 -7.87
CA LYS A 16 -14.05 -51.24 -7.91
C LYS A 16 -15.31 -50.47 -7.51
N ILE A 17 -16.23 -50.41 -8.46
CA ILE A 17 -17.60 -49.88 -8.34
C ILE A 17 -18.43 -50.92 -7.60
N LEU A 18 -19.24 -50.52 -6.62
CA LEU A 18 -20.61 -51.03 -6.41
C LEU A 18 -21.47 -49.95 -5.69
N PRO A 19 -22.80 -49.91 -5.94
CA PRO A 19 -23.65 -48.74 -5.73
C PRO A 19 -24.53 -48.86 -4.47
N TYR A 20 -25.35 -47.83 -4.23
CA TYR A 20 -26.61 -47.74 -3.47
C TYR A 20 -26.66 -46.62 -2.41
N SER A 21 -27.61 -45.73 -2.68
CA SER A 21 -28.27 -44.73 -1.83
C SER A 21 -27.50 -44.15 -0.64
N THR A 22 -26.97 -42.94 -0.81
CA THR A 22 -26.76 -42.04 0.32
C THR A 22 -27.74 -40.89 0.19
N LEU A 23 -28.67 -40.82 1.14
CA LEU A 23 -29.47 -39.64 1.44
C LEU A 23 -28.58 -38.40 1.29
N ARG A 24 -28.98 -37.45 0.44
CA ARG A 24 -28.38 -36.10 0.46
C ARG A 24 -28.82 -35.43 1.76
N VAL A 25 -28.17 -35.80 2.87
CA VAL A 25 -28.08 -34.94 4.03
C VAL A 25 -27.37 -33.70 3.51
N ALA A 26 -28.13 -32.62 3.33
CA ALA A 26 -27.56 -31.31 3.14
C ALA A 26 -26.81 -30.98 4.43
N LEU A 27 -25.56 -31.45 4.53
CA LEU A 27 -24.60 -30.92 5.46
C LEU A 27 -24.54 -29.42 5.14
N ARG A 28 -25.19 -28.61 5.97
CA ARG A 28 -24.93 -27.18 6.07
C ARG A 28 -23.48 -27.04 6.54
N GLY A 29 -22.54 -27.28 5.62
CA GLY A 29 -21.13 -27.16 5.87
C GLY A 29 -20.82 -25.69 6.12
N LEU A 30 -20.43 -25.36 7.34
CA LEU A 30 -19.81 -24.07 7.61
C LEU A 30 -18.51 -24.00 6.80
N SER A 31 -18.45 -23.08 5.83
CA SER A 31 -17.20 -22.78 5.15
C SER A 31 -16.24 -22.07 6.11
N THR A 32 -15.40 -22.86 6.79
CA THR A 32 -14.33 -22.38 7.67
C THR A 32 -13.07 -22.09 6.86
N SER A 33 -13.16 -21.21 5.85
CA SER A 33 -11.93 -20.66 5.27
C SER A 33 -11.20 -19.80 6.31
N ALA A 34 -9.87 -19.93 6.36
CA ALA A 34 -9.02 -19.16 7.27
C ALA A 34 -9.32 -17.66 7.14
N CYS A 35 -9.27 -16.92 8.26
CA CYS A 35 -9.55 -15.48 8.31
C CYS A 35 -8.72 -14.68 7.27
N VAL A 36 -7.51 -15.16 6.94
CA VAL A 36 -6.62 -14.60 5.93
C VAL A 36 -7.25 -14.58 4.53
N CYS A 37 -8.00 -15.61 4.15
CA CYS A 37 -8.69 -15.72 2.86
C CYS A 37 -9.96 -14.86 2.77
N LYS A 38 -10.44 -14.34 3.92
CA LYS A 38 -11.63 -13.48 4.01
C LYS A 38 -11.25 -11.99 4.01
N ASN A 39 -9.97 -11.64 3.99
CA ASN A 39 -9.51 -10.26 4.13
C ASN A 39 -9.64 -9.44 2.84
N LYS A 40 -10.85 -9.42 2.26
CA LYS A 40 -11.28 -8.51 1.18
C LYS A 40 -11.38 -7.04 1.64
N ARG A 41 -10.93 -6.73 2.86
CA ARG A 41 -11.16 -5.47 3.58
C ARG A 41 -9.90 -4.61 3.75
N THR A 42 -8.70 -5.18 3.58
CA THR A 42 -7.46 -4.43 3.77
C THR A 42 -7.21 -3.54 2.56
N GLY A 43 -7.06 -2.24 2.78
CA GLY A 43 -6.81 -1.25 1.71
C GLY A 43 -7.97 -1.08 0.72
N VAL A 44 -9.20 -1.46 1.08
CA VAL A 44 -10.38 -1.29 0.23
C VAL A 44 -11.41 -0.43 0.97
N PRO A 45 -11.78 0.76 0.45
CA PRO A 45 -12.80 1.60 1.06
C PRO A 45 -14.18 0.93 0.96
N LYS A 46 -14.98 1.05 2.03
CA LYS A 46 -16.36 0.54 2.06
C LYS A 46 -17.29 1.50 1.32
N ALA A 47 -18.22 0.94 0.56
CA ALA A 47 -19.25 1.72 -0.11
C ALA A 47 -20.19 2.38 0.90
N THR A 48 -20.61 3.61 0.59
CA THR A 48 -21.64 4.33 1.32
C THR A 48 -22.98 4.16 0.60
N GLN A 49 -24.09 4.19 1.35
CA GLN A 49 -25.43 4.01 0.79
C GLN A 49 -25.74 5.03 -0.33
N PHE A 50 -25.32 6.28 -0.13
CA PHE A 50 -25.63 7.40 -1.03
C PHE A 50 -24.46 7.78 -1.96
N LYS A 51 -23.38 7.00 -2.00
CA LYS A 51 -22.17 7.28 -2.78
C LYS A 51 -21.61 8.69 -2.56
N THR A 52 -21.58 9.13 -1.30
CA THR A 52 -21.20 10.49 -0.93
C THR A 52 -19.70 10.64 -0.71
N ARG A 53 -18.98 9.55 -0.41
CA ARG A 53 -17.56 9.60 -0.08
C ARG A 53 -16.72 9.76 -1.36
N PRO A 54 -15.99 10.89 -1.54
CA PRO A 54 -15.04 11.02 -2.63
C PRO A 54 -13.78 10.21 -2.33
N LEU A 55 -13.18 9.64 -3.37
CA LEU A 55 -11.90 8.94 -3.29
C LEU A 55 -10.96 9.45 -4.36
N THR A 56 -9.69 9.53 -3.99
CA THR A 56 -8.59 9.73 -4.92
C THR A 56 -8.30 8.44 -5.69
N TYR A 57 -7.52 8.55 -6.77
CA TYR A 57 -7.13 7.39 -7.57
C TYR A 57 -6.42 6.30 -6.73
N GLU A 58 -5.49 6.71 -5.86
CA GLU A 58 -4.72 5.79 -5.01
C GLU A 58 -5.59 5.05 -3.98
N GLU A 59 -6.57 5.74 -3.38
CA GLU A 59 -7.49 5.16 -2.40
C GLU A 59 -8.54 4.25 -3.03
N ALA A 60 -8.98 4.57 -4.25
CA ALA A 60 -10.01 3.80 -4.95
C ALA A 60 -9.53 2.39 -5.36
N GLN A 61 -8.21 2.21 -5.42
CA GLN A 61 -7.61 1.03 -5.98
C GLN A 61 -7.17 0.01 -4.93
N ALA A 62 -7.74 -1.19 -5.03
CA ALA A 62 -7.47 -2.27 -4.09
C ALA A 62 -6.01 -2.80 -4.18
N PRO A 63 -5.45 -3.36 -3.09
CA PRO A 63 -4.04 -3.76 -3.06
C PRO A 63 -3.65 -4.83 -4.09
N HIS A 64 -4.56 -5.72 -4.47
CA HIS A 64 -4.28 -6.76 -5.46
C HIS A 64 -4.06 -6.23 -6.88
N TYR A 65 -4.35 -4.95 -7.13
CA TYR A 65 -4.05 -4.29 -8.39
C TYR A 65 -2.76 -3.46 -8.37
N MET A 66 -1.93 -3.67 -7.34
CA MET A 66 -0.56 -3.17 -7.34
C MET A 66 0.15 -3.60 -8.62
N TYR A 67 0.99 -2.73 -9.17
CA TYR A 67 1.72 -2.90 -10.44
C TYR A 67 0.85 -2.90 -11.72
N GLN A 68 -0.44 -3.25 -11.63
CA GLN A 68 -1.33 -3.27 -12.81
C GLN A 68 -2.00 -1.92 -13.08
N ARG A 69 -2.59 -1.30 -12.05
CA ARG A 69 -3.21 0.03 -12.19
C ARG A 69 -2.53 1.08 -11.32
N LYS A 70 -2.07 0.69 -10.12
CA LYS A 70 -1.34 1.59 -9.20
C LYS A 70 0.13 1.19 -9.08
N GLY A 71 1.00 2.20 -8.99
CA GLY A 71 2.44 2.02 -8.77
C GLY A 71 2.81 2.05 -7.28
N TRP A 72 4.12 2.13 -7.00
CA TRP A 72 4.63 2.34 -5.65
C TRP A 72 4.70 3.82 -5.28
N LEU A 73 4.44 4.11 -4.00
CA LEU A 73 4.55 5.45 -3.43
C LEU A 73 5.95 5.75 -2.88
N SER A 74 6.76 4.72 -2.65
CA SER A 74 8.18 4.86 -2.33
C SER A 74 9.01 4.10 -3.37
N TRP A 75 9.96 4.81 -3.96
CA TRP A 75 10.90 4.28 -4.94
C TRP A 75 12.29 4.31 -4.33
N ASN A 76 12.87 3.12 -4.12
CA ASN A 76 14.20 2.93 -3.55
C ASN A 76 14.81 1.63 -4.10
N THR A 77 16.10 1.44 -3.87
CA THR A 77 16.82 0.21 -4.26
C THR A 77 16.87 -0.81 -3.13
N THR A 78 16.52 -0.44 -1.91
CA THR A 78 16.78 -1.27 -0.72
C THR A 78 15.99 -2.57 -0.68
N ASN A 79 14.88 -2.67 -1.41
CA ASN A 79 14.08 -3.89 -1.48
C ASN A 79 14.57 -4.88 -2.56
N LEU A 80 15.69 -4.60 -3.23
CA LEU A 80 16.31 -5.53 -4.17
C LEU A 80 16.96 -6.70 -3.42
N TYR A 81 17.25 -7.76 -4.17
CA TYR A 81 17.94 -8.94 -3.63
C TYR A 81 19.31 -8.54 -3.05
N GLU A 82 19.67 -9.09 -1.89
CA GLU A 82 20.93 -8.87 -1.15
C GLU A 82 21.15 -7.48 -0.50
N GLU A 83 20.17 -6.59 -0.58
CA GLU A 83 20.24 -5.29 0.08
C GLU A 83 19.97 -5.37 1.59
N LYS A 84 20.72 -4.59 2.38
CA LYS A 84 20.76 -4.70 3.85
C LYS A 84 19.95 -3.62 4.58
N ARG A 85 19.66 -2.50 3.92
CA ARG A 85 19.10 -1.27 4.54
C ARG A 85 17.56 -1.18 4.48
N ILE A 86 16.85 -2.31 4.39
CA ILE A 86 15.38 -2.32 4.24
C ILE A 86 14.70 -1.70 5.46
N ALA A 87 15.10 -2.13 6.67
CA ALA A 87 14.47 -1.70 7.92
C ALA A 87 14.64 -0.19 8.18
N GLU A 88 15.85 0.33 7.99
CA GLU A 88 16.14 1.76 8.17
C GLU A 88 15.37 2.61 7.17
N THR A 89 15.37 2.20 5.89
CA THR A 89 14.68 2.93 4.81
C THR A 89 13.17 2.97 5.02
N THR A 90 12.57 1.85 5.44
CA THR A 90 11.13 1.80 5.73
C THR A 90 10.76 2.65 6.95
N PHE A 91 11.60 2.66 7.99
CA PHE A 91 11.42 3.51 9.17
C PHE A 91 11.49 5.01 8.83
N GLU A 92 12.51 5.41 8.08
CA GLU A 92 12.68 6.78 7.59
C GLU A 92 11.47 7.21 6.74
N ASP A 93 11.01 6.38 5.80
CA ASP A 93 9.84 6.67 4.95
C ASP A 93 8.56 6.85 5.78
N LEU A 94 8.36 6.05 6.83
CA LEU A 94 7.22 6.18 7.74
C LEU A 94 7.26 7.50 8.53
N ILE A 95 8.45 7.90 8.99
CA ILE A 95 8.61 9.18 9.70
C ILE A 95 8.37 10.35 8.76
N ILE A 96 8.94 10.33 7.56
CA ILE A 96 8.72 11.36 6.54
C ILE A 96 7.22 11.52 6.27
N ARG A 97 6.48 10.42 6.07
CA ARG A 97 5.03 10.46 5.84
C ARG A 97 4.27 11.09 7.00
N LYS A 98 4.56 10.68 8.24
CA LYS A 98 3.92 11.24 9.44
C LYS A 98 4.26 12.72 9.63
N PHE A 99 5.51 13.10 9.42
CA PHE A 99 5.98 14.47 9.51
C PHE A 99 5.30 15.36 8.48
N ILE A 100 5.23 14.96 7.21
CA ILE A 100 4.56 15.72 6.16
C ILE A 100 3.07 15.85 6.45
N PHE A 101 2.40 14.76 6.86
CA PHE A 101 0.98 14.80 7.19
C PHE A 101 0.68 15.75 8.37
N GLY A 102 1.56 15.83 9.36
CA GLY A 102 1.42 16.76 10.48
C GLY A 102 1.74 18.21 10.13
N THR A 103 2.80 18.45 9.35
CA THR A 103 3.23 19.82 8.97
C THR A 103 2.31 20.44 7.94
N TRP A 104 1.96 19.71 6.88
CA TRP A 104 1.10 20.14 5.78
C TRP A 104 -0.38 19.83 6.06
N HIS A 105 -0.83 20.17 7.26
CA HIS A 105 -2.19 19.91 7.74
C HIS A 105 -3.23 20.58 6.83
N GLY A 106 -4.19 19.81 6.34
CA GLY A 106 -5.30 20.31 5.52
C GLY A 106 -4.93 20.77 4.10
N ALA A 107 -3.65 21.00 3.79
CA ALA A 107 -3.17 21.42 2.48
C ALA A 107 -2.85 20.25 1.55
N LEU A 108 -2.47 19.09 2.11
CA LEU A 108 -2.20 17.87 1.36
C LEU A 108 -3.48 17.33 0.69
N THR A 109 -3.39 16.99 -0.60
CA THR A 109 -4.52 16.43 -1.37
C THR A 109 -4.31 14.97 -1.75
N SER A 110 -3.07 14.60 -2.06
CA SER A 110 -2.66 13.24 -2.42
C SER A 110 -1.76 12.64 -1.36
N GLU A 111 -1.57 11.33 -1.40
CA GLU A 111 -0.49 10.69 -0.63
C GLU A 111 0.89 11.17 -1.11
N VAL A 112 1.88 11.11 -0.20
CA VAL A 112 3.25 11.54 -0.50
C VAL A 112 3.97 10.46 -1.31
N ILE A 113 4.60 10.88 -2.39
CA ILE A 113 5.50 10.05 -3.20
C ILE A 113 6.93 10.35 -2.78
N ILE A 114 7.68 9.33 -2.38
CA ILE A 114 9.07 9.41 -1.95
C ILE A 114 9.92 8.75 -3.03
N LYS A 115 10.90 9.48 -3.58
CA LYS A 115 11.85 8.94 -4.55
C LYS A 115 13.25 9.10 -4.01
N ARG A 116 13.97 7.98 -3.82
CA ARG A 116 15.37 7.98 -3.39
C ARG A 116 16.26 7.79 -4.61
N ARG A 117 17.09 8.77 -4.90
CA ARG A 117 18.09 8.73 -5.97
C ARG A 117 19.47 8.86 -5.33
N HIS A 118 20.11 7.73 -5.10
CA HIS A 118 21.35 7.68 -4.32
C HIS A 118 21.15 8.38 -2.95
N ASN A 119 22.01 9.33 -2.58
CA ASN A 119 21.89 10.10 -1.34
C ASN A 119 20.77 11.16 -1.35
N LEU A 120 20.12 11.42 -2.50
CA LEU A 120 19.12 12.47 -2.60
C LEU A 120 17.70 11.91 -2.43
N ILE A 121 16.93 12.52 -1.52
CA ILE A 121 15.52 12.18 -1.31
C ILE A 121 14.65 13.26 -1.95
N VAL A 122 13.88 12.89 -2.97
CA VAL A 122 12.85 13.76 -3.56
C VAL A 122 11.49 13.40 -2.96
N LEU A 123 10.83 14.41 -2.40
CA LEU A 123 9.47 14.32 -1.91
C LEU A 123 8.54 14.98 -2.91
N SER A 124 7.59 14.25 -3.47
CA SER A 124 6.60 14.77 -4.41
C SER A 124 5.18 14.61 -3.87
N TYR A 125 4.39 15.67 -3.84
CA TYR A 125 2.98 15.61 -3.42
C TYR A 125 2.15 16.78 -3.95
N LEU A 126 0.83 16.59 -3.98
CA LEU A 126 -0.15 17.58 -4.43
C LEU A 126 -0.65 18.44 -3.26
N VAL A 127 -0.59 19.76 -3.44
CA VAL A 127 -1.00 20.76 -2.45
C VAL A 127 -2.17 21.58 -2.97
N THR A 128 -3.23 21.70 -2.17
CA THR A 128 -4.37 22.57 -2.45
C THR A 128 -4.04 24.02 -2.12
N MET A 129 -4.41 24.95 -3.00
CA MET A 129 -4.22 26.40 -2.80
C MET A 129 -5.44 27.13 -2.20
N GLU A 130 -6.57 26.44 -1.98
CA GLU A 130 -7.82 27.02 -1.47
C GLU A 130 -7.68 27.74 -0.12
N LYS A 131 -6.90 27.18 0.81
CA LYS A 131 -6.88 27.62 2.23
C LYS A 131 -5.55 28.19 2.69
N THR A 132 -4.52 28.12 1.85
CA THR A 132 -3.12 28.42 2.21
C THR A 132 -2.56 29.51 1.32
N LEU A 133 -1.88 30.47 1.92
CA LEU A 133 -1.22 31.55 1.18
C LEU A 133 0.07 31.04 0.56
N LEU A 134 0.42 31.56 -0.63
CA LEU A 134 1.63 31.15 -1.35
C LEU A 134 2.91 31.35 -0.53
N ARG A 135 2.97 32.43 0.26
CA ARG A 135 4.07 32.71 1.20
C ARG A 135 4.24 31.61 2.25
N GLN A 136 3.15 31.08 2.80
CA GLN A 136 3.21 30.00 3.80
C GLN A 136 3.70 28.70 3.16
N ILE A 137 3.33 28.44 1.90
CA ILE A 137 3.76 27.26 1.17
C ILE A 137 5.25 27.30 0.89
N TYR A 138 5.78 28.44 0.42
CA TYR A 138 7.22 28.60 0.24
C TYR A 138 8.00 28.50 1.55
N PHE A 139 7.47 29.06 2.64
CA PHE A 139 8.04 28.90 3.97
C PHE A 139 8.07 27.43 4.40
N LEU A 140 6.94 26.72 4.31
CA LEU A 140 6.85 25.31 4.66
C LEU A 140 7.76 24.45 3.78
N LYS A 141 7.86 24.75 2.49
CA LYS A 141 8.79 24.07 1.57
C LYS A 141 10.21 24.15 2.11
N GLY A 142 10.73 25.36 2.34
CA GLY A 142 12.08 25.55 2.88
C GLY A 142 12.27 24.92 4.27
N TYR A 143 11.29 25.09 5.16
CA TYR A 143 11.29 24.46 6.49
C TYR A 143 11.42 22.94 6.40
N THR A 144 10.66 22.29 5.53
CA THR A 144 10.72 20.83 5.37
C THR A 144 12.02 20.34 4.74
N GLU A 145 12.57 21.07 3.76
CA GLU A 145 13.86 20.74 3.14
C GLU A 145 14.99 20.82 4.16
N GLU A 146 15.11 21.93 4.89
CA GLU A 146 16.19 22.15 5.87
C GLU A 146 16.11 21.21 7.08
N LEU A 147 14.92 21.04 7.65
CA LEU A 147 14.74 20.19 8.84
C LEU A 147 15.04 18.72 8.53
N LEU A 148 14.45 18.19 7.44
CA LEU A 148 14.67 16.79 7.07
C LEU A 148 16.10 16.55 6.61
N SER A 149 16.72 17.52 5.92
CA SER A 149 18.12 17.38 5.52
C SER A 149 19.06 17.33 6.72
N THR A 150 18.83 18.19 7.71
CA THR A 150 19.62 18.22 8.96
C THR A 150 19.42 16.95 9.78
N TRP A 151 18.21 16.40 9.80
CA TRP A 151 17.88 15.20 10.59
C TRP A 151 18.39 13.91 9.95
N LEU A 152 18.12 13.70 8.65
CA LEU A 152 18.51 12.48 7.92
C LEU A 152 19.97 12.49 7.43
N LYS A 153 20.66 13.64 7.55
CA LYS A 153 22.03 13.85 7.03
C LYS A 153 22.17 13.63 5.53
N CYS A 154 21.10 13.87 4.79
CA CYS A 154 21.04 13.73 3.33
C CYS A 154 20.34 14.94 2.70
N PRO A 155 20.66 15.34 1.46
CA PRO A 155 19.93 16.40 0.78
C PRO A 155 18.49 15.96 0.48
N VAL A 156 17.53 16.77 0.93
CA VAL A 156 16.10 16.55 0.68
C VAL A 156 15.57 17.64 -0.23
N LYS A 157 14.92 17.26 -1.32
CA LYS A 157 14.29 18.16 -2.28
C LYS A 157 12.79 17.95 -2.27
N VAL A 158 12.02 19.03 -2.15
CA VAL A 158 10.56 18.99 -2.17
C VAL A 158 10.04 19.51 -3.51
N GLU A 159 9.28 18.67 -4.21
CA GLU A 159 8.62 18.96 -5.48
C GLU A 159 7.10 19.04 -5.24
N LEU A 160 6.58 20.27 -5.25
CA LEU A 160 5.16 20.56 -5.01
C LEU A 160 4.46 20.78 -6.34
N GLN A 161 3.25 20.22 -6.47
CA GLN A 161 2.33 20.60 -7.52
C GLN A 161 1.07 21.20 -6.91
N ALA A 162 0.75 22.40 -7.36
CA ALA A 162 -0.40 23.17 -6.92
C ALA A 162 -1.68 22.72 -7.61
N ILE A 163 -2.76 22.62 -6.87
CA ILE A 163 -4.10 22.32 -7.38
C ILE A 163 -5.05 23.41 -6.90
N GLY A 164 -5.96 23.83 -7.77
CA GLY A 164 -6.95 24.85 -7.48
C GLY A 164 -7.89 24.38 -6.39
N SER A 165 -8.50 23.21 -6.57
CA SER A 165 -9.46 22.63 -5.62
C SER A 165 -9.23 21.16 -5.29
N LYS A 166 -9.67 20.71 -4.11
CA LYS A 166 -9.63 19.26 -3.77
C LYS A 166 -10.54 18.43 -4.67
N ALA A 167 -11.54 19.05 -5.28
CA ALA A 167 -12.49 18.38 -6.16
C ALA A 167 -11.84 17.83 -7.43
N GLU A 168 -10.75 18.45 -7.90
CA GLU A 168 -10.02 18.04 -9.12
C GLU A 168 -9.31 16.69 -8.98
N VAL A 169 -9.00 16.26 -7.75
CA VAL A 169 -8.29 14.98 -7.49
C VAL A 169 -9.27 13.81 -7.28
N ILE A 170 -10.58 14.08 -7.27
CA ILE A 170 -11.59 13.06 -7.06
C ILE A 170 -11.69 12.17 -8.29
N PHE A 171 -11.38 10.88 -8.13
CA PHE A 171 -11.48 9.88 -9.19
C PHE A 171 -12.85 9.21 -9.22
N LYS A 172 -13.36 8.83 -8.05
CA LYS A 172 -14.63 8.10 -7.92
C LYS A 172 -15.33 8.46 -6.61
N LYS A 173 -16.66 8.44 -6.61
CA LYS A 173 -17.48 8.50 -5.38
C LYS A 173 -18.09 7.13 -5.09
N ILE A 174 -17.98 6.66 -3.85
CA ILE A 174 -18.46 5.34 -3.39
C ILE A 174 -19.33 5.47 -2.16
#